data_AF-A0A0N0JC96-F1
#
_entry.id   AF-A0A0N0JC96-F1
#
_cell.length_a   1.000
_cell.length_b   1.000
_cell.length_c   1.000
_cell.angle_alpha   90.00
_cell.angle_beta   90.00
_cell.angle_gamma   90.00
#
_symmetry.space_group_name_H-M   'P 1'
#
loop_
_entity.id
_entity.type
_entity.pdbx_description
1 polymer ?
#
loop_
_entity_poly.entity_id
_entity_poly.type
_entity_poly.pdbx_seq_one_letter_code
_entity_poly.pdbx_strand_id
1 'polypeptide(L)'
;MSNGSTVKLTCRPGGTALLVALALALGACATERAGTDDPIEQHQITAELDNGRLRLTCELVCSGSWRAARKVLRGLHEQGLWSELAVEVVRIGHNTDLGYFYLGRAAEGRGRPQAAAVFYRFALATTAKCDGLIFDSCDGLRFPADAEAALARVAAR
;
A
#
# COMPACT_ATOMS: atom_id res chain seq x y z
N MET A 1 28.08 11.35 2.19
CA MET A 1 27.97 12.20 3.39
C MET A 1 26.55 12.06 3.93
N SER A 2 26.44 11.44 5.10
CA SER A 2 25.19 11.12 5.78
C SER A 2 24.72 12.34 6.55
N ASN A 3 23.57 12.92 6.21
CA ASN A 3 22.95 13.95 7.03
C ASN A 3 21.83 13.31 7.85
N GLY A 4 22.14 13.05 9.12
CA GLY A 4 21.17 12.64 10.12
C GLY A 4 20.29 13.82 10.50
N SER A 5 18.99 13.71 10.24
CA SER A 5 17.98 14.61 10.79
C SER A 5 17.58 14.12 12.18
N THR A 6 18.11 14.77 13.22
CA THR A 6 17.64 14.66 14.59
C THR A 6 16.21 15.21 14.69
N VAL A 7 15.25 14.32 14.93
CA VAL A 7 13.86 14.69 15.26
C VAL A 7 13.83 15.26 16.67
N LYS A 8 13.40 16.53 16.79
CA LYS A 8 13.25 17.25 18.06
C LYS A 8 11.88 16.88 18.65
N LEU A 9 11.86 15.96 19.61
CA LEU A 9 10.67 15.64 20.39
C LEU A 9 10.39 16.78 21.39
N THR A 10 9.43 17.65 21.07
CA THR A 10 8.88 18.61 22.04
C THR A 10 7.53 18.11 22.54
N CYS A 11 7.51 17.39 23.65
CA CYS A 11 6.30 17.19 24.45
C CYS A 11 6.06 18.45 25.29
N ARG A 12 4.94 19.13 25.08
CA ARG A 12 4.54 20.32 25.86
C ARG A 12 3.73 19.84 27.08
N PRO A 13 4.21 19.99 28.33
CA PRO A 13 3.45 19.57 29.50
C PRO A 13 2.46 20.69 29.87
N GLY A 14 1.16 20.40 29.77
CA GLY A 14 0.12 21.21 30.39
C GLY A 14 0.14 21.02 31.90
N GLY A 15 0.11 22.14 32.64
CA GLY A 15 0.39 22.23 34.06
C GLY A 15 -0.56 21.47 34.99
N THR A 16 0.01 21.14 36.15
CA THR A 16 -0.54 20.45 37.31
C THR A 16 -1.75 21.15 37.95
N ALA A 17 -2.84 20.42 38.20
CA ALA A 17 -3.67 20.53 39.41
C ALA A 17 -4.64 19.34 39.54
N LEU A 18 -4.37 18.51 40.55
CA LEU A 18 -5.31 17.83 41.46
C LEU A 18 -6.79 17.67 41.01
N LEU A 19 -7.25 16.43 40.82
CA LEU A 19 -8.46 15.82 41.44
C LEU A 19 -8.83 14.48 40.75
N VAL A 20 -9.23 13.54 41.59
CA VAL A 20 -9.65 12.17 41.28
C VAL A 20 -10.98 12.16 40.52
N ALA A 21 -11.02 11.61 39.31
CA ALA A 21 -12.20 10.91 38.77
C ALA A 21 -11.87 10.22 37.43
N LEU A 22 -12.01 8.90 37.46
CA LEU A 22 -12.38 7.99 36.38
C LEU A 22 -12.88 8.67 35.07
N ALA A 23 -11.98 8.90 34.13
CA ALA A 23 -12.33 9.11 32.73
C ALA A 23 -11.31 8.36 31.88
N LEU A 24 -11.76 7.25 31.29
CA LEU A 24 -11.09 6.59 30.17
C LEU A 24 -11.03 7.58 29.00
N ALA A 25 -10.07 8.50 29.05
CA ALA A 25 -9.70 9.29 27.90
C ALA A 25 -9.02 8.34 26.91
N LEU A 26 -9.78 7.94 25.89
CA LEU A 26 -9.28 7.35 24.66
C LEU A 26 -8.25 8.32 24.07
N GLY A 27 -6.99 8.17 24.48
CA GLY A 27 -5.85 8.75 23.79
C GLY A 27 -5.77 8.07 22.44
N ALA A 28 -6.46 8.63 21.45
CA ALA A 28 -6.23 8.34 20.05
C ALA A 28 -4.80 8.77 19.75
N CYS A 29 -3.85 7.85 19.91
CA CYS A 29 -2.54 7.99 19.29
C CYS A 29 -2.79 7.99 17.79
N ALA A 30 -2.91 9.18 17.19
CA ALA A 30 -2.72 9.35 15.77
C ALA A 30 -1.26 8.98 15.50
N THR A 31 -1.02 7.69 15.24
CA THR A 31 0.22 7.27 14.59
C THR A 31 0.19 7.92 13.22
N GLU A 32 0.95 8.99 13.06
CA GLU A 32 1.34 9.49 11.75
C GLU A 32 2.04 8.32 11.05
N ARG A 33 1.33 7.69 10.10
CA ARG A 33 1.95 6.68 9.25
C ARG A 33 2.92 7.41 8.35
N ALA A 34 4.16 6.91 8.31
CA ALA A 34 5.16 7.34 7.35
C ALA A 34 4.71 6.97 5.92
N GLY A 35 3.82 7.79 5.35
CA GLY A 35 3.71 7.94 3.91
C GLY A 35 4.88 8.79 3.41
N THR A 36 5.08 8.81 2.10
CA THR A 36 5.98 9.79 1.49
C THR A 36 5.28 11.15 1.57
N ASP A 37 5.55 11.94 2.60
CA ASP A 37 4.90 13.28 2.76
C ASP A 37 5.37 14.28 1.69
N ASP A 38 6.32 13.89 0.83
CA ASP A 38 6.74 14.67 -0.33
C ASP A 38 5.68 14.63 -1.44
N PRO A 39 5.00 15.76 -1.73
CA PRO A 39 3.99 15.82 -2.78
C PRO A 39 4.54 15.53 -4.18
N ILE A 40 5.83 15.78 -4.42
CA ILE A 40 6.47 15.55 -5.72
C ILE A 40 6.61 14.05 -5.98
N GLU A 41 7.04 13.28 -4.97
CA GLU A 41 7.18 11.82 -5.08
C GLU A 41 5.81 11.16 -5.33
N GLN A 42 4.79 11.55 -4.57
CA GLN A 42 3.43 11.04 -4.76
C GLN A 42 2.88 11.33 -6.17
N HIS A 43 3.12 12.54 -6.68
CA HIS A 43 2.70 12.91 -8.02
C HIS A 43 3.41 12.09 -9.09
N GLN A 44 4.71 11.85 -8.94
CA GLN A 44 5.49 11.01 -9.85
C GLN A 44 5.01 9.56 -9.84
N ILE A 45 4.81 8.95 -8.66
CA ILE A 45 4.28 7.60 -8.54
C ILE A 45 2.93 7.49 -9.23
N THR A 46 2.04 8.47 -9.01
CA THR A 46 0.71 8.47 -9.61
C THR A 46 0.77 8.64 -11.13
N ALA A 47 1.67 9.47 -11.65
CA ALA A 47 1.90 9.59 -13.09
C ALA A 47 2.43 8.28 -13.70
N GLU A 48 3.37 7.60 -13.05
CA GLU A 48 3.89 6.31 -13.50
C GLU A 48 2.84 5.19 -13.41
N LEU A 49 1.97 5.22 -12.40
CA LEU A 49 0.80 4.33 -12.28
C LEU A 49 -0.14 4.51 -13.46
N ASP A 50 -0.54 5.76 -13.75
CA ASP A 50 -1.48 6.09 -14.82
C ASP A 50 -0.98 5.65 -16.21
N ASN A 51 0.34 5.51 -16.35
CA ASN A 51 1.01 5.03 -17.57
C ASN A 51 1.39 3.55 -17.55
N GLY A 52 1.12 2.79 -16.48
CA GLY A 52 1.45 1.37 -16.39
C GLY A 52 2.95 1.06 -16.28
N ARG A 53 3.76 2.02 -15.80
CA ARG A 53 5.23 1.94 -15.83
C ARG A 53 5.88 1.53 -14.51
N LEU A 54 5.15 1.53 -13.40
CA LEU A 54 5.66 1.09 -12.10
C LEU A 54 6.14 -0.36 -12.13
N ARG A 55 7.30 -0.65 -11.51
CA ARG A 55 7.84 -2.00 -11.38
C ARG A 55 8.22 -2.23 -9.93
N LEU A 56 7.74 -3.33 -9.37
CA LEU A 56 8.09 -3.79 -8.03
C LEU A 56 9.31 -4.69 -8.17
N THR A 57 10.41 -4.33 -7.53
CA THR A 57 11.71 -5.01 -7.70
C THR A 57 12.23 -5.67 -6.43
N CYS A 58 11.54 -5.47 -5.29
CA CYS A 58 11.99 -6.01 -4.03
C CYS A 58 11.37 -7.38 -3.77
N GLU A 59 12.22 -8.39 -3.65
CA GLU A 59 11.83 -9.76 -3.35
C GLU A 59 11.71 -9.96 -1.83
N LEU A 60 12.39 -10.98 -1.29
CA LEU A 60 12.29 -11.43 0.10
C LEU A 60 12.58 -10.33 1.14
N VAL A 61 13.45 -9.37 0.84
CA VAL A 61 13.84 -8.30 1.77
C VAL A 61 12.64 -7.44 2.18
N CYS A 62 11.65 -7.26 1.31
CA CYS A 62 10.48 -6.44 1.60
C CYS A 62 9.30 -7.22 2.19
N SER A 63 9.43 -8.54 2.35
CA SER A 63 8.36 -9.39 2.90
C SER A 63 7.94 -8.99 4.32
N GLY A 64 8.89 -8.54 5.15
CA GLY A 64 8.62 -8.04 6.51
C GLY A 64 7.81 -6.75 6.51
N SER A 65 8.24 -5.75 5.72
CA SER A 65 7.53 -4.47 5.56
C SER A 65 6.14 -4.68 4.96
N TRP A 66 6.02 -5.55 3.95
CA TRP A 66 4.74 -5.93 3.36
C TRP A 66 3.79 -6.53 4.40
N ARG A 67 4.28 -7.49 5.20
CA ARG A 67 3.49 -8.12 6.25
C ARG A 67 3.02 -7.10 7.30
N ALA A 68 3.87 -6.15 7.69
CA ALA A 68 3.50 -5.09 8.61
C ALA A 68 2.44 -4.14 8.03
N ALA A 69 2.51 -3.84 6.73
CA ALA A 69 1.61 -2.93 6.04
C ALA A 69 0.31 -3.59 5.53
N ARG A 70 0.20 -4.92 5.49
CA ARG A 70 -0.94 -5.65 4.89
C ARG A 70 -2.31 -5.12 5.28
N LYS A 71 -2.57 -4.92 6.57
CA LYS A 71 -3.87 -4.42 7.04
C LYS A 71 -4.18 -3.02 6.49
N VAL A 72 -3.15 -2.18 6.32
CA VAL A 72 -3.26 -0.84 5.75
C VAL A 72 -3.57 -0.95 4.26
N LEU A 73 -2.77 -1.72 3.53
CA LEU A 73 -2.96 -1.92 2.09
C LEU A 73 -4.36 -2.46 1.76
N ARG A 74 -4.82 -3.48 2.50
CA ARG A 74 -6.17 -4.00 2.35
C ARG A 74 -7.23 -2.93 2.64
N GLY A 75 -7.06 -2.16 3.72
CA GLY A 75 -7.97 -1.07 4.05
C GLY A 75 -8.04 0.00 2.97
N LEU A 76 -6.89 0.39 2.38
CA LEU A 76 -6.85 1.35 1.26
C LEU A 76 -7.57 0.80 0.03
N HIS A 77 -7.37 -0.49 -0.28
CA HIS A 77 -8.04 -1.18 -1.38
C HIS A 77 -9.56 -1.26 -1.18
N GLU A 78 -10.02 -1.65 0.01
CA GLU A 78 -11.46 -1.76 0.33
C GLU A 78 -12.17 -0.41 0.31
N GLN A 79 -11.49 0.66 0.72
CA GLN A 79 -12.04 2.03 0.73
C GLN A 79 -11.93 2.75 -0.61
N GLY A 80 -11.22 2.19 -1.58
CA GLY A 80 -11.01 2.83 -2.87
C GLY A 80 -10.07 4.02 -2.87
N LEU A 81 -9.13 4.07 -1.92
CA LEU A 81 -8.10 5.10 -1.82
C LEU A 81 -6.94 4.75 -2.75
N TRP A 82 -7.19 4.90 -4.06
CA TRP A 82 -6.34 4.34 -5.11
C TRP A 82 -4.95 4.96 -5.20
N SER A 83 -4.82 6.26 -4.97
CA SER A 83 -3.53 6.96 -5.04
C SER A 83 -2.65 6.55 -3.86
N GLU A 84 -3.23 6.55 -2.67
CA GLU A 84 -2.58 6.16 -1.42
C GLU A 84 -2.19 4.67 -1.44
N LEU A 85 -3.06 3.82 -1.99
CA LEU A 85 -2.76 2.41 -2.20
C LEU A 85 -1.53 2.24 -3.09
N ALA A 86 -1.48 2.94 -4.22
CA ALA A 86 -0.36 2.82 -5.15
C ALA A 86 0.95 3.33 -4.54
N VAL A 87 0.92 4.47 -3.84
CA VAL A 87 2.08 5.03 -3.13
C VAL A 87 2.62 4.02 -2.12
N GLU A 88 1.77 3.45 -1.28
CA GLU A 88 2.21 2.52 -0.24
C GLU A 88 2.75 1.21 -0.83
N VAL A 89 2.12 0.68 -1.89
CA VAL A 89 2.62 -0.52 -2.59
C VAL A 89 4.00 -0.26 -3.21
N VAL A 90 4.19 0.88 -3.88
CA VAL A 90 5.47 1.23 -4.52
C VAL A 90 6.57 1.49 -3.49
N ARG A 91 6.24 2.19 -2.40
CA ARG A 91 7.18 2.47 -1.30
C ARG A 91 7.74 1.19 -0.69
N ILE A 92 6.90 0.16 -0.54
CA ILE A 92 7.34 -1.16 -0.06
C ILE A 92 8.06 -1.91 -1.18
N GLY A 93 7.58 -1.79 -2.42
CA GLY A 93 8.24 -2.36 -3.60
C GLY A 93 8.19 -3.87 -3.69
N HIS A 94 7.38 -4.56 -2.88
CA HIS A 94 7.38 -6.01 -2.79
C HIS A 94 6.77 -6.65 -4.04
N ASN A 95 7.61 -7.35 -4.81
CA ASN A 95 7.26 -7.96 -6.08
C ASN A 95 6.44 -9.24 -5.89
N THR A 96 5.14 -9.12 -5.61
CA THR A 96 4.22 -10.26 -5.50
C THR A 96 3.02 -10.10 -6.43
N ASP A 97 2.31 -11.20 -6.65
CA ASP A 97 1.03 -11.19 -7.38
C ASP A 97 0.02 -10.23 -6.75
N LEU A 98 -0.10 -10.22 -5.41
CA LEU A 98 -0.94 -9.28 -4.68
C LEU A 98 -0.46 -7.82 -4.84
N GLY A 99 0.86 -7.59 -4.81
CA GLY A 99 1.45 -6.27 -5.03
C GLY A 99 1.06 -5.69 -6.39
N TYR A 100 1.26 -6.45 -7.46
CA TYR A 100 0.84 -6.02 -8.79
C TYR A 100 -0.67 -5.97 -8.95
N PHE A 101 -1.42 -6.84 -8.29
CA PHE A 101 -2.89 -6.77 -8.29
C PHE A 101 -3.38 -5.45 -7.68
N TYR A 102 -2.80 -5.00 -6.57
CA TYR A 102 -3.15 -3.70 -5.98
C TYR A 102 -2.79 -2.52 -6.88
N LEU A 103 -1.66 -2.56 -7.60
CA LEU A 103 -1.38 -1.56 -8.64
C LEU A 103 -2.42 -1.58 -9.77
N GLY A 104 -2.85 -2.77 -10.20
CA GLY A 104 -3.92 -2.92 -11.18
C GLY A 104 -5.25 -2.33 -10.70
N ARG A 105 -5.64 -2.62 -9.46
CA ARG A 105 -6.85 -2.06 -8.84
C ARG A 105 -6.79 -0.55 -8.70
N ALA A 106 -5.65 -0.01 -8.30
CA ALA A 106 -5.43 1.43 -8.21
C ALA A 106 -5.55 2.11 -9.58
N ALA A 107 -4.88 1.59 -10.60
CA ALA A 107 -4.96 2.13 -11.97
C ALA A 107 -6.39 2.03 -12.54
N GLU A 108 -7.09 0.92 -12.30
CA GLU A 108 -8.47 0.75 -12.72
C GLU A 108 -9.41 1.74 -12.04
N GLY A 109 -9.29 1.89 -10.71
CA GLY A 109 -10.07 2.81 -9.91
C GLY A 109 -9.87 4.28 -10.29
N ARG A 110 -8.70 4.59 -10.87
CA ARG A 110 -8.38 5.91 -11.45
C ARG A 110 -8.82 6.09 -12.90
N GLY A 111 -9.52 5.11 -13.48
CA GLY A 111 -9.99 5.19 -14.87
C GLY A 111 -8.89 5.01 -15.91
N ARG A 112 -7.87 4.20 -15.60
CA ARG A 112 -6.75 3.88 -16.50
C ARG A 112 -6.77 2.39 -16.86
N PRO A 113 -7.76 1.91 -17.65
CA PRO A 113 -7.94 0.48 -17.91
C PRO A 113 -6.73 -0.17 -18.62
N GLN A 114 -6.08 0.55 -19.54
CA GLN A 114 -4.90 0.05 -20.24
C GLN A 114 -3.71 -0.16 -19.28
N ALA A 115 -3.47 0.78 -18.36
CA ALA A 115 -2.45 0.65 -17.34
C ALA A 115 -2.79 -0.47 -16.34
N ALA A 116 -4.06 -0.57 -15.91
CA ALA A 116 -4.53 -1.65 -15.05
C ALA A 116 -4.26 -3.04 -15.66
N ALA A 117 -4.54 -3.19 -16.97
CA ALA A 117 -4.30 -4.44 -17.69
C ALA A 117 -2.82 -4.85 -17.66
N VAL A 118 -1.88 -3.89 -17.73
CA VAL A 118 -0.45 -4.16 -17.62
C VAL A 118 -0.12 -4.76 -16.25
N PHE A 119 -0.62 -4.16 -15.17
CA PHE A 119 -0.35 -4.64 -13.81
C PHE A 119 -1.02 -5.99 -13.51
N TYR A 120 -2.25 -6.22 -13.97
CA TYR A 120 -2.87 -7.55 -13.81
C TYR A 120 -2.10 -8.64 -14.55
N ARG A 121 -1.53 -8.34 -15.73
CA ARG A 121 -0.64 -9.30 -16.41
C ARG A 121 0.62 -9.58 -15.59
N PHE A 122 1.20 -8.58 -14.93
CA PHE A 122 2.34 -8.83 -14.01
C PHE A 122 1.94 -9.67 -12.80
N ALA A 123 0.75 -9.45 -12.24
CA ALA A 123 0.24 -10.28 -11.14
C ALA A 123 0.11 -11.75 -11.55
N LEU A 124 -0.32 -12.01 -12.79
CA LEU A 124 -0.40 -13.37 -13.34
C LEU A 124 0.99 -13.96 -13.64
N ALA A 125 1.92 -13.13 -14.13
CA ALA A 125 3.24 -13.58 -14.58
C ALA A 125 4.28 -13.72 -13.46
N THR A 126 4.14 -13.01 -12.34
CA THR A 126 5.14 -13.06 -11.26
C THR A 126 5.17 -14.42 -10.57
N THR A 127 6.37 -14.86 -10.20
CA THR A 127 6.60 -16.15 -9.53
C THR A 127 6.41 -16.08 -8.03
N ALA A 128 6.52 -14.89 -7.44
CA ALA A 128 6.32 -14.67 -6.01
C ALA A 128 4.82 -14.55 -5.73
N LYS A 129 4.27 -15.57 -5.07
CA LYS A 129 2.85 -15.69 -4.75
C LYS A 129 2.56 -15.22 -3.33
N CYS A 130 1.41 -14.60 -3.13
CA CYS A 130 0.88 -14.27 -1.81
C CYS A 130 0.35 -15.50 -1.10
N ASP A 131 -0.01 -16.54 -1.85
CA ASP A 131 -0.42 -17.82 -1.31
C ASP A 131 0.81 -18.65 -0.91
N GLY A 132 0.59 -19.55 0.03
CA GLY A 132 1.64 -20.42 0.50
C GLY A 132 1.04 -21.59 1.25
N LEU A 133 1.70 -22.74 1.16
CA LEU A 133 1.23 -23.98 1.78
C LEU A 133 1.04 -23.84 3.31
N ILE A 134 1.81 -22.96 3.94
CA ILE A 134 1.85 -22.75 5.39
C ILE A 134 1.24 -21.41 5.79
N PHE A 135 1.33 -20.40 4.94
CA PHE A 135 0.87 -19.04 5.25
C PHE A 135 0.19 -18.41 4.03
N ASP A 136 -1.11 -18.15 4.13
CA ASP A 136 -1.83 -17.34 3.16
C ASP A 136 -1.75 -15.85 3.52
N SER A 137 -1.31 -15.06 2.55
CA SER A 137 -1.21 -13.61 2.67
C SER A 137 -1.96 -12.83 1.59
N CYS A 138 -2.85 -13.49 0.84
CA CYS A 138 -3.58 -12.91 -0.27
C CYS A 138 -4.74 -11.99 0.11
N ASP A 139 -4.94 -11.70 1.40
CA ASP A 139 -5.98 -10.80 1.89
C ASP A 139 -7.41 -11.20 1.46
N GLY A 140 -7.65 -12.51 1.33
CA GLY A 140 -8.94 -13.08 0.92
C GLY A 140 -9.17 -13.10 -0.59
N LEU A 141 -8.20 -12.62 -1.39
CA LEU A 141 -8.21 -12.76 -2.84
C LEU A 141 -7.74 -14.16 -3.24
N ARG A 142 -8.27 -14.66 -4.35
CA ARG A 142 -7.98 -15.97 -4.92
C ARG A 142 -7.20 -15.79 -6.21
N PHE A 143 -5.91 -16.05 -6.17
CA PHE A 143 -5.05 -16.04 -7.36
C PHE A 143 -5.00 -17.44 -7.99
N PRO A 144 -4.97 -17.56 -9.34
CA PRO A 144 -4.97 -16.47 -10.33
C PRO A 144 -6.37 -15.91 -10.68
N ALA A 145 -7.45 -16.57 -10.24
CA ALA A 145 -8.82 -16.31 -10.71
C ALA A 145 -9.27 -14.84 -10.61
N ASP A 146 -9.00 -14.17 -9.49
CA ASP A 146 -9.45 -12.79 -9.28
C ASP A 146 -8.66 -11.79 -10.16
N ALA A 147 -7.38 -12.09 -10.45
CA ALA A 147 -6.56 -11.30 -11.37
C ALA A 147 -6.98 -11.49 -12.83
N GLU A 148 -7.32 -12.72 -13.25
CA GLU A 148 -7.87 -13.00 -14.58
C GLU A 148 -9.21 -12.30 -14.79
N ALA A 149 -10.11 -12.38 -13.80
CA ALA A 149 -11.39 -11.69 -13.83
C ALA A 149 -11.22 -10.16 -13.90
N ALA A 150 -10.24 -9.62 -13.19
CA ALA A 150 -9.92 -8.20 -13.25
C ALA A 150 -9.36 -7.78 -14.61
N LEU A 151 -8.44 -8.56 -15.17
CA LEU A 151 -7.89 -8.33 -16.51
C LEU A 151 -8.97 -8.38 -17.59
N ALA A 152 -9.85 -9.38 -17.56
CA ALA A 152 -10.97 -9.50 -18.49
C ALA A 152 -11.91 -8.28 -18.42
N ARG A 153 -12.21 -7.81 -17.20
CA ARG A 153 -13.08 -6.64 -16.97
C ARG A 153 -12.49 -5.35 -17.56
N VAL A 154 -11.18 -5.13 -17.46
CA VAL A 154 -10.56 -3.91 -18.00
C VAL A 154 -10.22 -4.02 -19.49
N ALA A 155 -10.06 -5.23 -20.02
CA ALA A 155 -9.84 -5.45 -21.45
C ALA A 155 -11.10 -5.19 -22.30
N ALA A 156 -12.28 -5.21 -21.68
CA ALA A 156 -13.55 -4.90 -22.33
C ALA A 156 -13.91 -3.40 -22.34
N ARG A 157 -13.01 -2.52 -21.87
CA ARG A 157 -13.21 -1.05 -21.78
C ARG A 157 -12.30 -0.33 -22.77
#